data_AF-A0A7Y6Y7T2-F1
#
_entry.id   AF-A0A7Y6Y7T2-F1
#
_cell.length_a   1.000
_cell.length_b   1.000
_cell.length_c   1.000
_cell.angle_alpha   90.00
_cell.angle_beta   90.00
_cell.angle_gamma   90.00
#
_symmetry.space_group_name_H-M   'P 1'
#
loop_
_entity.id
_entity.type
_entity.pdbx_description
1 polymer ?
#
loop_
_entity_poly.entity_id
_entity_poly.type
_entity_poly.pdbx_seq_one_letter_code
_entity_poly.pdbx_strand_id
1 'polypeptide(L)' 'MPDKKPSADFETSLKRLETLVTQMEQGDMPIEDALKAFEEGIGLTRECQTILDQAEQKV' A
#
# COMPACT_ATOMS: atom_id res chain seq x y z
N MET A 1 9.94 -22.48 7.60
CA MET A 1 9.40 -21.58 6.55
C MET A 1 9.40 -20.20 7.17
N PRO A 2 9.89 -19.13 6.52
CA PRO A 2 10.17 -17.89 7.23
C PRO A 2 8.84 -17.20 7.59
N ASP A 3 8.62 -17.08 8.89
CA ASP A 3 7.53 -16.32 9.49
C ASP A 3 7.61 -14.86 9.04
N LYS A 4 6.88 -14.52 7.98
CA LYS A 4 6.78 -13.14 7.52
C LYS A 4 6.05 -12.36 8.61
N LYS A 5 6.78 -11.53 9.34
CA LYS A 5 6.22 -10.72 10.42
C LYS A 5 5.23 -9.73 9.81
N PRO A 6 4.06 -9.51 10.42
CA PRO A 6 3.07 -8.53 9.95
C PRO A 6 3.69 -7.14 9.70
N SER A 7 4.70 -6.76 10.48
CA SER A 7 5.45 -5.51 10.31
C SER A 7 6.18 -5.41 8.96
N ALA A 8 6.75 -6.51 8.46
CA ALA A 8 7.47 -6.53 7.18
C ALA A 8 6.51 -6.43 5.98
N ASP A 9 5.30 -6.97 6.12
CA ASP A 9 4.25 -6.82 5.11
C ASP A 9 3.70 -5.40 5.11
N PHE A 10 3.46 -4.80 6.28
CA PHE A 10 3.04 -3.40 6.39
C PHE A 10 4.05 -2.44 5.76
N GLU A 11 5.34 -2.55 6.10
CA GLU A 11 6.38 -1.69 5.53
C GLU A 11 6.48 -1.83 4.00
N THR A 12 6.22 -3.03 3.48
CA THR A 12 6.24 -3.27 2.03
C THR A 12 5.05 -2.60 1.35
N SER A 13 3.84 -2.78 1.87
CA SER A 13 2.63 -2.16 1.31
C SER A 13 2.68 -0.64 1.41
N LEU A 14 3.21 -0.11 2.53
CA LEU A 14 3.39 1.33 2.71
C LEU A 14 4.38 1.92 1.71
N LYS A 15 5.56 1.31 1.52
CA LYS A 15 6.54 1.76 0.51
C LYS A 15 5.98 1.76 -0.91
N ARG A 16 5.16 0.75 -1.23
CA ARG A 16 4.51 0.66 -2.53
C ARG A 16 3.50 1.79 -2.74
N LEU A 17 2.72 2.12 -1.69
CA LEU A 17 1.80 3.24 -1.70
C LEU A 17 2.54 4.58 -1.87
N GLU A 18 3.62 4.81 -1.13
CA GLU A 18 4.45 6.02 -1.26
C GLU A 18 5.01 6.19 -2.67
N THR A 19 5.52 5.10 -3.25
CA THR A 19 6.04 5.11 -4.62
C THR A 19 4.94 5.46 -5.63
N LEU A 20 3.76 4.88 -5.46
CA LEU A 20 2.62 5.12 -6.32
C LEU A 20 2.11 6.56 -6.23
N VAL A 21 2.00 7.11 -5.02
CA VAL A 21 1.65 8.53 -4.81
C VAL A 21 2.68 9.45 -5.45
N THR A 22 3.97 9.17 -5.25
CA THR A 22 5.06 9.96 -5.87
C THR A 22 4.95 9.96 -7.40
N GLN A 23 4.60 8.83 -8.01
CA GLN A 23 4.39 8.74 -9.46
C GLN A 23 3.16 9.52 -9.92
N MET A 24 2.07 9.51 -9.16
CA MET A 24 0.86 10.28 -9.46
C MET A 24 1.11 11.79 -9.35
N GLU A 25 1.93 12.22 -8.39
CA GLU A 25 2.29 13.64 -8.18
C GLU A 25 3.20 14.21 -9.28
N GLN A 26 3.95 13.35 -10.00
CA GLN A 26 4.78 13.78 -11.13
C GLN A 26 3.95 14.30 -12.32
N GLY A 27 2.66 13.96 -12.40
CA GLY A 27 1.72 14.56 -13.36
C GLY A 27 1.87 14.11 -14.82
N ASP A 28 2.87 13.31 -15.16
CA ASP A 28 3.11 12.78 -16.52
C ASP A 28 2.34 11.47 -16.81
N MET A 29 1.45 11.05 -15.90
CA MET A 29 0.73 9.79 -16.01
C MET A 29 -0.52 9.92 -16.91
N PRO A 30 -0.70 9.06 -17.93
CA PRO A 30 -1.94 8.98 -18.69
C PRO A 30 -3.14 8.71 -17.77
N ILE A 31 -4.31 9.25 -18.12
CA ILE A 31 -5.51 9.14 -17.27
C ILE A 31 -5.92 7.69 -16.98
N GLU A 32 -5.74 6.78 -17.94
CA GLU A 32 -6.02 5.35 -17.76
C GLU A 32 -5.09 4.72 -16.73
N ASP A 33 -3.82 5.11 -16.71
CA ASP A 33 -2.84 4.62 -15.74
C ASP A 33 -3.03 5.29 -14.39
N ALA A 34 -3.46 6.56 -14.35
CA ALA A 34 -3.84 7.24 -13.11
C ALA A 34 -5.04 6.58 -12.43
N LEU A 35 -6.01 6.09 -13.20
CA LEU A 35 -7.14 5.32 -12.67
C LEU A 35 -6.69 3.97 -12.08
N LYS A 36 -5.81 3.25 -12.77
CA LYS A 36 -5.23 2.00 -12.25
C LYS A 36 -4.40 2.24 -10.99
N ALA A 37 -3.57 3.29 -11.00
CA ALA A 37 -2.76 3.67 -9.86
C ALA A 37 -3.65 4.02 -8.66
N PHE A 38 -4.75 4.75 -8.89
CA PHE A 38 -5.72 5.05 -7.85
C PHE A 38 -6.37 3.79 -7.27
N GLU A 39 -6.82 2.85 -8.10
CA GLU A 39 -7.37 1.57 -7.64
C GLU A 39 -6.35 0.77 -6.81
N GLU A 40 -5.11 0.70 -7.27
CA GLU A 40 -4.02 0.04 -6.55
C GLU A 40 -3.74 0.74 -5.21
N GLY A 41 -3.71 2.08 -5.18
CA GLY A 41 -3.53 2.86 -3.95
C GLY A 41 -4.63 2.62 -2.90
N ILE A 42 -5.88 2.50 -3.34
CA ILE A 42 -7.00 2.12 -2.47
C ILE A 42 -6.81 0.70 -1.92
N GLY A 43 -6.37 -0.24 -2.75
CA GLY A 43 -6.05 -1.61 -2.33
C GLY A 43 -4.95 -1.65 -1.26
N LEU A 44 -3.84 -0.97 -1.50
CA LEU A 44 -2.71 -0.88 -0.57
C LEU A 44 -3.09 -0.23 0.76
N THR A 45 -3.91 0.83 0.72
CA THR A 45 -4.40 1.49 1.95
C THR A 45 -5.24 0.54 2.79
N ARG A 46 -6.12 -0.25 2.16
CA ARG A 46 -6.94 -1.27 2.86
C ARG A 46 -6.09 -2.40 3.44
N GLU A 47 -5.06 -2.83 2.72
CA GLU A 47 -4.12 -3.83 3.20
C GLU A 47 -3.37 -3.34 4.43
N CYS A 48 -2.80 -2.12 4.38
CA CYS A 48 -2.16 -1.49 5.53
C CYS A 48 -3.09 -1.42 6.74
N GLN A 49 -4.34 -0.98 6.56
CA GLN A 49 -5.33 -0.93 7.64
C GLN A 49 -5.59 -2.32 8.22
N THR A 50 -5.76 -3.34 7.38
CA THR A 50 -5.99 -4.72 7.83
C THR A 50 -4.83 -5.25 8.67
N ILE A 51 -3.60 -4.93 8.28
CA ILE A 51 -2.39 -5.35 9.02
C ILE A 51 -2.33 -4.63 10.38
N LEU A 52 -2.66 -3.33 10.43
CA LEU A 52 -2.72 -2.58 11.68
C LEU A 52 -3.81 -3.13 12.61
N ASP A 53 -5.02 -3.39 12.10
CA ASP A 53 -6.12 -3.97 12.88
C ASP A 53 -5.73 -5.33 13.47
N GLN A 54 -5.05 -6.18 12.69
CA GLN A 54 -4.54 -7.47 13.17
C GLN A 54 -3.44 -7.32 14.21
N ALA A 55 -2.61 -6.28 14.10
CA ALA A 55 -1.58 -6.00 15.09
C ALA A 55 -2.20 -5.52 16.40
N GLU A 56 -3.17 -4.61 16.34
CA GLU A 56 -3.91 -4.11 17.51
C GLU A 56 -4.67 -5.22 18.26
N GLN A 57 -5.30 -6.15 17.54
CA GLN A 57 -6.00 -7.29 18.14
C GLN A 57 -5.08 -8.29 18.85
N LYS A 58 -3.77 -8.26 18.58
CA LYS A 58 -2.77 -9.14 19.20
C LYS A 58 -2.12 -8.53 20.45
N VAL A 59 -2.44 -7.29 20.81
CA VAL A 59 -1.90 -6.58 21.99
C VAL A 59 -2.76 -6.82 23.22
#